data_AF-A0A1G0G909-F1
#
_entry.id   AF-A0A1G0G909-F1
#
_cell.length_a   1.000
_cell.length_b   1.000
_cell.length_c   1.000
_cell.angle_alpha   90.00
_cell.angle_beta   90.00
_cell.angle_gamma   90.00
#
_symmetry.space_group_name_H-M   'P 1'
#
loop_
_entity.id
_entity.type
_entity.pdbx_description
1 polymer ?
#
loop_
_entity_poly.entity_id
_entity_poly.type
_entity_poly.pdbx_seq_one_letter_code
_entity_poly.pdbx_strand_id
1 'polypeptide(L)'
;MEVENDWWALGQHHALATPLLDWTTSPYVAAYFAFIEDIKEDTGLRAVWALYKPSVTAKNRELTRRKKGNNKPETLEIFSPMSNENPRLVTQGGLFTRIDGITIEDWVRKNFKGIDDSYILFKITIPSKDRRLCLRSLNRMNINHLSLFPDLYGASIFCNTDLMIDKY
;
A
#
# COMPACT_ATOMS: atom_id res chain seq x y z
N MET A 1 19.96 -1.16 9.08
CA MET A 1 18.74 -1.60 8.38
C MET A 1 17.67 -0.53 8.38
N GLU A 2 17.32 0.07 9.53
CA GLU A 2 16.36 1.21 9.55
C GLU A 2 16.82 2.40 8.71
N VAL A 3 18.09 2.83 8.87
CA VAL A 3 18.67 3.94 8.10
C VAL A 3 18.65 3.69 6.58
N GLU A 4 18.89 2.45 6.14
CA GLU A 4 18.87 2.09 4.72
C GLU A 4 17.46 2.19 4.14
N ASN A 5 16.47 1.70 4.88
CA ASN A 5 15.06 1.73 4.50
C ASN A 5 14.52 3.18 4.42
N ASP A 6 15.00 4.07 5.28
CA ASP A 6 14.65 5.50 5.24
C ASP A 6 15.20 6.17 3.95
N TRP A 7 16.43 5.82 3.54
CA TRP A 7 17.00 6.30 2.27
C TRP A 7 16.24 5.75 1.06
N TRP A 8 15.83 4.48 1.09
CA TRP A 8 14.98 3.92 0.04
C TRP A 8 13.62 4.63 -0.03
N ALA A 9 12.98 4.88 1.11
CA ALA A 9 11.71 5.63 1.16
C ALA A 9 11.87 7.06 0.63
N LEU A 10 12.96 7.74 0.96
CA LEU A 10 13.28 9.07 0.43
C LEU A 10 13.51 9.03 -1.09
N GLY A 11 14.27 8.07 -1.58
CA GLY A 11 14.49 7.89 -3.01
C GLY A 11 13.17 7.67 -3.76
N GLN A 12 12.30 6.80 -3.25
CA GLN A 12 11.01 6.52 -3.86
C GLN A 12 10.11 7.76 -3.95
N HIS A 13 10.15 8.64 -2.94
CA HIS A 13 9.44 9.93 -2.99
C HIS A 13 9.87 10.79 -4.18
N HIS A 14 11.13 10.68 -4.61
CA HIS A 14 11.69 11.33 -5.79
C HIS A 14 11.67 10.45 -7.05
N ALA A 15 10.79 9.44 -7.10
CA ALA A 15 10.60 8.52 -8.21
C ALA A 15 11.81 7.62 -8.54
N LEU A 16 12.69 7.38 -7.57
CA LEU A 16 13.73 6.35 -7.69
C LEU A 16 13.08 4.96 -7.75
N ALA A 17 13.61 4.07 -8.60
CA ALA A 17 13.23 2.67 -8.58
C ALA A 17 13.75 2.02 -7.29
N THR A 18 12.84 1.56 -6.43
CA THR A 18 13.17 0.94 -5.14
C THR A 18 12.55 -0.45 -5.02
N PRO A 19 13.10 -1.35 -4.19
CA PRO A 19 12.51 -2.66 -3.92
C PRO A 19 11.34 -2.58 -2.92
N LEU A 20 10.78 -1.40 -2.70
CA LEU A 20 9.71 -1.16 -1.74
C LEU A 20 8.36 -1.26 -2.43
N LEU A 21 7.38 -1.79 -1.69
CA LEU A 21 5.97 -1.74 -2.09
C LEU A 21 5.17 -0.95 -1.05
N ASP A 22 4.34 -0.04 -1.54
CA ASP A 22 3.47 0.82 -0.74
C ASP A 22 2.25 0.08 -0.19
N TRP A 23 1.98 0.28 1.08
CA TRP A 23 0.79 -0.17 1.79
C TRP A 23 0.19 0.98 2.61
N THR A 24 -1.08 0.85 2.96
CA THR A 24 -1.74 1.73 3.92
C THR A 24 -2.48 0.91 4.95
N THR A 25 -2.57 1.41 6.18
CA THR A 25 -3.39 0.81 7.23
C THR A 25 -4.89 1.01 7.00
N SER A 26 -5.28 1.95 6.13
CA SER A 26 -6.68 2.29 5.88
C SER A 26 -7.19 1.64 4.58
N PRO A 27 -8.19 0.74 4.64
CA PRO A 27 -8.77 0.15 3.43
C PRO A 27 -9.41 1.19 2.51
N TYR A 28 -9.88 2.31 3.08
CA TYR A 28 -10.48 3.40 2.31
C TYR A 28 -9.43 4.23 1.57
N VAL A 29 -8.24 4.43 2.15
CA VAL A 29 -7.11 5.07 1.46
C VAL A 29 -6.62 4.17 0.33
N ALA A 30 -6.55 2.85 0.56
CA ALA A 30 -6.20 1.89 -0.50
C ALA A 30 -7.22 1.92 -1.64
N ALA A 31 -8.51 1.95 -1.31
CA ALA A 31 -9.58 2.10 -2.30
C ALA A 31 -9.45 3.44 -3.04
N TYR A 32 -9.16 4.55 -2.36
CA TYR A 32 -8.95 5.84 -3.00
C TYR A 32 -7.89 5.77 -4.10
N PHE A 33 -6.71 5.22 -3.81
CA PHE A 33 -5.66 5.03 -4.81
C PHE A 33 -6.08 4.09 -5.93
N ALA A 34 -6.84 3.03 -5.61
CA ALA A 34 -7.38 2.14 -6.62
C ALA A 34 -8.37 2.82 -7.56
N PHE A 35 -9.05 3.91 -7.16
CA PHE A 35 -10.12 4.59 -7.91
C PHE A 35 -9.75 5.96 -8.49
N ILE A 36 -8.71 6.63 -8.00
CA ILE A 36 -8.42 8.03 -8.35
C ILE A 36 -8.03 8.20 -9.82
N GLU A 37 -7.20 7.32 -10.36
CA GLU A 37 -6.76 7.41 -11.76
C GLU A 37 -7.87 6.97 -12.73
N ASP A 38 -8.01 7.70 -13.83
CA ASP A 38 -8.89 7.35 -14.93
C ASP A 38 -8.12 6.52 -15.96
N ILE A 39 -8.31 5.20 -15.92
CA ILE A 39 -7.56 4.26 -16.75
C ILE A 39 -8.28 4.14 -18.09
N LYS A 40 -7.60 4.49 -19.20
CA LYS A 40 -8.17 4.46 -20.56
C LYS A 40 -8.52 3.05 -21.04
N GLU A 41 -7.81 2.04 -20.54
CA GLU A 41 -8.05 0.63 -20.81
C GLU A 41 -8.63 -0.04 -19.56
N ASP A 42 -9.87 0.30 -19.24
CA ASP A 42 -10.56 -0.25 -18.07
C ASP A 42 -10.96 -1.71 -18.34
N THR A 43 -10.35 -2.64 -17.60
CA THR A 43 -10.76 -4.06 -17.56
C THR A 43 -12.14 -4.24 -16.90
N GLY A 44 -12.74 -3.16 -16.40
CA GLY A 44 -14.03 -3.13 -15.72
C GLY A 44 -13.92 -3.44 -14.22
N LEU A 45 -12.72 -3.77 -13.73
CA LEU A 45 -12.45 -4.12 -12.34
C LEU A 45 -11.21 -3.39 -11.83
N ARG A 46 -11.32 -2.87 -10.61
CA ARG A 46 -10.20 -2.34 -9.81
C ARG A 46 -9.89 -3.30 -8.67
N ALA A 47 -8.63 -3.32 -8.23
CA ALA A 47 -8.17 -4.25 -7.22
C ALA A 47 -7.60 -3.53 -6.00
N VAL A 48 -7.96 -4.02 -4.82
CA VAL A 48 -7.35 -3.64 -3.55
C VAL A 48 -6.74 -4.90 -2.94
N TRP A 49 -5.45 -4.85 -2.67
CA TRP A 49 -4.74 -5.94 -1.99
C TRP A 49 -4.71 -5.70 -0.49
N ALA A 50 -4.82 -6.78 0.28
CA ALA A 50 -4.75 -6.74 1.73
C ALA A 50 -3.80 -7.82 2.23
N LEU A 51 -2.91 -7.42 3.14
CA LEU A 51 -1.91 -8.28 3.77
C LEU A 51 -2.11 -8.32 5.28
N TYR A 52 -2.21 -9.51 5.85
CA TYR A 52 -2.39 -9.69 7.29
C TYR A 52 -1.06 -9.65 8.04
N LYS A 53 -0.73 -8.45 8.56
CA LYS A 53 0.53 -8.14 9.26
C LYS A 53 0.88 -9.09 10.42
N PRO A 54 -0.05 -9.55 11.29
CA PRO A 54 0.31 -10.46 12.39
C PRO A 54 0.87 -11.80 11.93
N SER A 55 0.27 -12.43 10.91
CA SER A 55 0.76 -13.71 10.37
C SER A 55 2.13 -13.56 9.71
N VAL A 56 2.36 -12.48 8.96
CA VAL A 56 3.67 -12.18 8.36
C VAL A 56 4.73 -11.99 9.46
N THR A 57 4.39 -11.24 10.51
CA THR A 57 5.31 -10.97 11.63
C THR A 57 5.64 -12.25 12.40
N ALA A 58 4.65 -13.10 12.68
CA ALA A 58 4.86 -14.38 13.32
C ALA A 58 5.76 -15.29 12.48
N LYS A 59 5.54 -15.33 11.17
CA LYS A 59 6.34 -16.14 10.25
C LYS A 59 7.78 -15.63 10.12
N ASN A 60 7.98 -14.33 10.05
CA ASN A 60 9.31 -13.73 10.06
C ASN A 60 10.07 -14.11 11.34
N ARG A 61 9.43 -14.04 12.51
CA ARG A 61 10.04 -14.47 13.78
C ARG A 61 10.42 -15.96 13.76
N GLU A 62 9.57 -16.81 13.18
CA GLU A 62 9.86 -18.23 13.01
C GLU A 62 11.07 -18.48 12.10
N LEU A 63 11.12 -17.81 10.95
CA LEU A 63 12.24 -17.91 9.99
C LEU A 63 13.56 -17.44 10.61
N THR A 64 13.53 -16.35 11.37
CA THR A 64 14.70 -15.85 12.10
C THR A 64 15.16 -16.83 13.19
N ARG A 65 14.23 -17.47 13.91
CA ARG A 65 14.54 -18.47 14.95
C ARG A 65 15.08 -19.79 14.40
N ARG A 66 14.60 -20.22 13.23
CA ARG A 66 15.01 -21.49 12.59
C ARG A 66 16.42 -21.44 12.00
N LYS A 67 17.02 -20.27 11.82
CA LYS A 67 18.35 -20.14 11.20
C LYS A 67 19.51 -20.28 12.19
N LYS A 68 20.49 -21.13 11.82
CA LYS A 68 21.88 -21.13 12.29
C LYS A 68 22.78 -20.78 11.09
N GLY A 69 23.34 -19.56 11.02
CA GLY A 69 24.32 -19.17 10.00
C GLY A 69 24.22 -17.72 9.51
N ASN A 70 25.20 -17.27 8.70
CA ASN A 70 25.39 -15.88 8.25
C ASN A 70 24.51 -15.43 7.06
N ASN A 71 23.63 -16.28 6.51
CA ASN A 71 22.86 -15.91 5.32
C ASN A 71 21.53 -15.20 5.70
N LYS A 72 21.25 -14.02 5.13
CA LYS A 72 20.04 -13.22 5.42
C LYS A 72 18.77 -14.07 5.18
N PRO A 73 17.82 -14.14 6.12
CA PRO A 73 16.57 -14.87 5.91
C PRO A 73 15.72 -14.17 4.84
N GLU A 74 15.05 -14.96 4.00
CA GLU A 74 14.02 -14.47 3.08
C GLU A 74 12.79 -14.06 3.90
N THR A 75 12.84 -12.88 4.54
CA THR A 75 11.75 -12.33 5.34
C THR A 75 11.08 -11.19 4.60
N LEU A 76 9.75 -11.13 4.69
CA LEU A 76 8.97 -10.00 4.21
C LEU A 76 8.99 -8.90 5.27
N GLU A 77 9.92 -7.96 5.16
CA GLU A 77 10.07 -6.89 6.14
C GLU A 77 8.96 -5.85 5.96
N ILE A 78 8.20 -5.58 7.02
CA ILE A 78 7.20 -4.50 7.06
C ILE A 78 7.75 -3.40 7.95
N PHE A 79 7.87 -2.18 7.44
CA PHE A 79 8.32 -1.03 8.22
C PHE A 79 7.51 0.22 7.91
N SER A 80 7.48 1.15 8.86
CA SER A 80 6.99 2.52 8.67
C SER A 80 8.20 3.44 8.85
N PRO A 81 8.60 4.25 7.86
CA PRO A 81 9.68 5.19 8.04
C PRO A 81 9.29 6.21 9.12
N MET A 82 10.25 6.59 9.96
CA MET A 82 10.03 7.55 11.05
C MET A 82 10.25 9.00 10.59
N SER A 83 10.32 9.25 9.28
CA SER A 83 10.67 10.57 8.77
C SER A 83 9.49 11.54 8.86
N ASN A 84 9.62 12.49 9.81
CA ASN A 84 8.83 13.73 9.86
C ASN A 84 8.91 14.57 8.58
N GLU A 85 9.82 14.22 7.66
CA GLU A 85 10.07 14.94 6.41
C GLU A 85 9.03 14.65 5.32
N ASN A 86 8.22 13.58 5.46
CA ASN A 86 7.17 13.27 4.50
C ASN A 86 5.78 13.32 5.16
N PRO A 87 5.14 14.50 5.22
CA PRO A 87 3.79 14.63 5.79
C PRO A 87 2.76 13.77 5.07
N ARG A 88 2.98 13.40 3.79
CA ARG A 88 2.09 12.52 3.03
C ARG A 88 2.07 11.10 3.59
N LEU A 89 3.21 10.59 4.07
CA LEU A 89 3.31 9.26 4.67
C LEU A 89 2.46 9.15 5.94
N VAL A 90 2.44 10.21 6.74
CA VAL A 90 1.64 10.29 7.98
C VAL A 90 0.15 10.36 7.66
N THR A 91 -0.27 11.25 6.75
CA THR A 91 -1.70 11.43 6.41
C THR A 91 -2.29 10.20 5.74
N GLN A 92 -1.49 9.46 4.97
CA GLN A 92 -1.92 8.24 4.26
C GLN A 92 -1.87 6.99 5.14
N GLY A 93 -1.27 7.07 6.33
CA GLY A 93 -1.00 5.90 7.17
C GLY A 93 -0.12 4.88 6.44
N GLY A 94 0.87 5.38 5.70
CA GLY A 94 1.69 4.61 4.78
C GLY A 94 2.66 3.67 5.48
N LEU A 95 2.84 2.50 4.90
CA LEU A 95 3.72 1.42 5.31
C LEU A 95 4.46 0.91 4.08
N PHE A 96 5.64 0.35 4.27
CA PHE A 96 6.36 -0.30 3.19
C PHE A 96 6.61 -1.76 3.52
N THR A 97 6.55 -2.59 2.48
CA THR A 97 7.15 -3.92 2.51
C THR A 97 8.42 -3.95 1.68
N ARG A 98 9.46 -4.61 2.19
CA ARG A 98 10.68 -4.94 1.45
C ARG A 98 10.85 -6.45 1.39
N ILE A 99 11.15 -6.96 0.20
CA ILE A 99 11.48 -8.36 -0.01
C ILE A 99 12.58 -8.48 -1.08
N ASP A 100 13.56 -9.34 -0.80
CA ASP A 100 14.73 -9.49 -1.67
C ASP A 100 14.50 -10.63 -2.67
N GLY A 101 14.39 -10.31 -3.95
CA GLY A 101 14.50 -11.27 -5.05
C GLY A 101 13.31 -12.19 -5.33
N ILE A 102 12.16 -12.01 -4.67
CA ILE A 102 10.93 -12.78 -4.89
C ILE A 102 9.68 -11.90 -4.73
N THR A 103 8.55 -12.31 -5.32
CA THR A 103 7.27 -11.61 -5.17
C THR A 103 6.63 -11.89 -3.80
N ILE A 104 5.73 -11.00 -3.36
CA ILE A 104 5.00 -11.19 -2.09
C ILE A 104 4.10 -12.43 -2.21
N GLU A 105 3.47 -12.63 -3.36
CA GLU A 105 2.64 -13.79 -3.67
C GLU A 105 3.41 -15.10 -3.55
N ASP A 106 4.61 -15.16 -4.12
CA ASP A 106 5.46 -16.34 -4.05
C ASP A 106 5.97 -16.59 -2.63
N TRP A 107 6.32 -15.53 -1.90
CA TRP A 107 6.73 -15.64 -0.51
C TRP A 107 5.61 -16.17 0.37
N VAL A 108 4.38 -15.65 0.22
CA VAL A 108 3.20 -16.14 0.97
C VAL A 108 2.92 -17.59 0.59
N ARG A 109 2.94 -17.94 -0.70
CA ARG A 109 2.71 -19.31 -1.18
C ARG A 109 3.74 -20.30 -0.64
N LYS A 110 5.02 -19.92 -0.57
CA LYS A 110 6.10 -20.76 -0.04
C LYS A 110 5.99 -20.98 1.46
N ASN A 111 5.68 -19.93 2.21
CA ASN A 111 5.73 -19.94 3.67
C ASN A 111 4.47 -20.45 4.36
N PHE A 112 3.32 -20.40 3.66
CA PHE A 112 2.02 -20.80 4.20
C PHE A 112 1.38 -21.95 3.43
N LYS A 113 2.18 -22.70 2.66
CA LYS A 113 1.75 -23.92 1.98
C LYS A 113 1.21 -24.93 3.02
N GLY A 114 -0.07 -25.29 2.91
CA GLY A 114 -0.72 -26.28 3.78
C GLY A 114 -1.40 -25.72 5.04
N ILE A 115 -1.52 -24.39 5.16
CA ILE A 115 -2.34 -23.75 6.20
C ILE A 115 -3.62 -23.24 5.52
N ASP A 116 -4.70 -24.03 5.60
CA ASP A 116 -5.97 -23.74 4.90
C ASP A 116 -6.73 -22.55 5.50
N ASP A 117 -6.51 -22.22 6.78
CA ASP A 117 -7.34 -21.26 7.53
C ASP A 117 -6.75 -19.85 7.65
N SER A 118 -5.61 -19.57 7.03
CA SER A 118 -4.96 -18.26 7.16
C SER A 118 -5.12 -17.41 5.90
N TYR A 119 -6.09 -16.49 5.92
CA TYR A 119 -6.22 -15.41 4.94
C TYR A 119 -5.09 -14.38 5.14
N ILE A 120 -3.96 -14.59 4.44
CA ILE A 120 -2.76 -13.77 4.62
C ILE A 120 -2.64 -12.68 3.58
N LEU A 121 -2.84 -13.05 2.32
CA LEU A 121 -2.85 -12.12 1.20
C LEU A 121 -4.13 -12.38 0.42
N PHE A 122 -4.95 -11.35 0.26
CA PHE A 122 -6.15 -11.45 -0.57
C PHE A 122 -6.33 -10.21 -1.43
N LYS A 123 -6.96 -10.42 -2.58
CA LYS A 123 -7.27 -9.42 -3.59
C LYS A 123 -8.77 -9.20 -3.60
N ILE A 124 -9.20 -8.00 -3.22
CA ILE A 124 -10.59 -7.57 -3.37
C ILE A 124 -10.73 -6.95 -4.76
N THR A 125 -11.62 -7.49 -5.59
CA THR A 125 -11.97 -6.90 -6.88
C THR A 125 -13.26 -6.11 -6.76
N ILE A 126 -13.26 -4.89 -7.29
CA ILE A 126 -14.37 -3.95 -7.20
C ILE A 126 -14.72 -3.47 -8.62
N PRO A 127 -15.99 -3.47 -9.02
CA PRO A 127 -16.41 -2.96 -10.33
C PRO A 127 -16.01 -1.49 -10.56
N SER A 128 -15.41 -1.20 -11.71
CA SER A 128 -15.02 0.17 -12.09
C SER A 128 -16.22 1.08 -12.38
N LYS A 129 -17.39 0.51 -12.71
CA LYS A 129 -18.63 1.26 -12.97
C LYS A 129 -19.03 2.18 -11.82
N ASP A 130 -18.69 1.80 -10.59
CA ASP A 130 -19.05 2.51 -9.38
C ASP A 130 -18.00 3.56 -8.96
N ARG A 131 -16.99 3.83 -9.81
CA ARG A 131 -15.88 4.75 -9.51
C ARG A 131 -16.35 6.11 -8.97
N ARG A 132 -17.28 6.77 -9.66
CA ARG A 132 -17.78 8.09 -9.23
C ARG A 132 -18.45 8.02 -7.87
N LEU A 133 -19.24 6.97 -7.63
CA LEU A 133 -19.90 6.74 -6.35
C LEU A 133 -18.88 6.47 -5.23
N CYS A 134 -17.86 5.64 -5.51
CA CYS A 134 -16.78 5.36 -4.58
C CYS A 134 -16.00 6.63 -4.21
N LEU A 135 -15.55 7.40 -5.19
CA LEU A 135 -14.81 8.65 -4.95
C LEU A 135 -15.66 9.67 -4.18
N ARG A 136 -16.96 9.78 -4.49
CA ARG A 136 -17.88 10.66 -3.74
C ARG A 136 -18.02 10.23 -2.28
N SER A 137 -18.18 8.93 -2.04
CA SER A 137 -18.27 8.38 -0.68
C SER A 137 -16.97 8.58 0.10
N LEU A 138 -15.81 8.36 -0.52
CA LEU A 138 -14.51 8.61 0.08
C LEU A 138 -14.31 10.09 0.40
N ASN A 139 -14.72 10.99 -0.50
CA ASN A 139 -14.66 12.43 -0.27
C ASN A 139 -15.50 12.84 0.96
N ARG A 140 -16.68 12.25 1.14
CA ARG A 140 -17.53 12.45 2.33
C ARG A 140 -16.90 11.97 3.63
N MET A 141 -15.97 11.02 3.54
CA MET A 141 -15.19 10.52 4.67
C MET A 141 -13.91 11.33 4.90
N ASN A 142 -13.76 12.48 4.23
CA ASN A 142 -12.54 13.29 4.23
C ASN A 142 -11.31 12.55 3.67
N ILE A 143 -11.52 11.59 2.76
CA ILE A 143 -10.46 10.86 2.06
C ILE A 143 -10.47 11.35 0.61
N ASN A 144 -9.60 12.32 0.34
CA ASN A 144 -9.50 13.00 -0.94
C ASN A 144 -8.06 13.51 -1.16
N HIS A 145 -7.78 14.03 -2.35
CA HIS A 145 -6.44 14.46 -2.70
C HIS A 145 -5.94 15.59 -1.79
N LEU A 146 -6.83 16.46 -1.30
CA LEU A 146 -6.48 17.55 -0.39
C LEU A 146 -6.05 17.05 1.00
N SER A 147 -6.74 16.04 1.55
CA SER A 147 -6.42 15.49 2.87
C SER A 147 -5.22 14.53 2.84
N LEU A 148 -5.05 13.78 1.75
CA LEU A 148 -3.95 12.82 1.58
C LEU A 148 -2.64 13.47 1.10
N PHE A 149 -2.73 14.60 0.39
CA PHE A 149 -1.58 15.35 -0.14
C PHE A 149 -1.71 16.82 0.26
N PRO A 150 -1.20 17.21 1.45
CA PRO A 150 -1.32 18.57 1.96
C PRO A 150 -0.30 19.51 1.30
N ASP A 151 -0.34 19.60 -0.03
CA ASP A 151 0.51 20.46 -0.83
C ASP A 151 -0.27 21.10 -1.99
N LEU A 152 0.37 22.04 -2.70
CA LEU A 152 -0.26 22.76 -3.81
C LEU A 152 -0.70 21.82 -4.94
N TYR A 153 0.02 20.72 -5.13
CA TYR A 153 -0.33 19.71 -6.13
C TYR A 153 -1.62 18.99 -5.73
N GLY A 154 -1.73 18.55 -4.48
CA GLY A 154 -2.94 17.92 -3.94
C GLY A 154 -4.16 18.84 -4.01
N ALA A 155 -4.00 20.14 -3.72
CA ALA A 155 -5.06 21.13 -3.87
C ALA A 155 -5.54 21.26 -5.33
N SER A 156 -4.61 21.29 -6.29
CA SER A 156 -4.94 21.36 -7.72
C SER A 156 -5.72 20.12 -8.19
N ILE A 157 -5.24 18.92 -7.85
CA ILE A 157 -5.93 17.68 -8.22
C ILE A 157 -7.30 17.56 -7.54
N PHE A 158 -7.42 18.02 -6.30
CA PHE A 158 -8.71 18.08 -5.60
C PHE A 158 -9.73 18.94 -6.37
N CYS A 159 -9.35 20.16 -6.79
CA CYS A 159 -10.22 21.02 -7.60
C CYS A 159 -10.63 20.35 -8.91
N ASN A 160 -9.71 19.71 -9.62
CA ASN A 160 -10.02 18.99 -10.86
C ASN A 160 -10.97 17.80 -10.62
N THR A 161 -10.81 17.12 -9.50
CA THR A 161 -11.66 15.98 -9.11
C THR A 161 -13.06 16.46 -8.71
N ASP A 162 -13.18 17.60 -8.04
CA ASP A 162 -14.47 18.23 -7.67
C ASP A 162 -15.31 18.61 -8.91
N LEU A 163 -14.67 18.91 -10.05
CA LEU A 163 -15.36 19.13 -11.32
C LEU A 163 -15.94 17.84 -11.93
N MET A 164 -15.40 16.67 -11.57
CA MET A 164 -15.79 15.37 -12.14
C MET A 164 -16.81 14.62 -11.29
N ILE A 165 -16.92 14.96 -10.00
CA ILE A 165 -17.84 14.33 -9.06
C ILE A 165 -19.00 15.29 -8.84
N ASP A 166 -20.24 14.82 -9.02
CA ASP A 166 -21.40 15.67 -8.79
C ASP A 166 -21.37 16.26 -7.38
N LYS A 167 -21.58 17.59 -7.31
CA LYS A 167 -21.80 18.30 -6.05
C LYS A 167 -23.07 17.76 -5.40
N TYR A 168 -22.98 17.65 -4.08
CA TYR A 168 -24.00 17.11 -3.16
C TYR A 168 -25.44 17.34 -3.58
#